data_AF-A0A7X2JDS4-F1
#
_entry.id   AF-A0A7X2JDS4-F1
#
_cell.length_a   1.000
_cell.length_b   1.000
_cell.length_c   1.000
_cell.angle_alpha   90.00
_cell.angle_beta   90.00
_cell.angle_gamma   90.00
#
_symmetry.space_group_name_H-M   'P 1'
#
loop_
_entity.id
_entity.type
_entity.pdbx_description
1 polymer ?
#
loop_
_entity_poly.entity_id
_entity_poly.type
_entity_poly.pdbx_seq_one_letter_code
_entity_poly.pdbx_strand_id
1 'polypeptide(L)'
;MERQKKKRGLVGTIIGIILCIILIPIIIINIILIVNTYIHPENIPGVFGMRPVIVLSGSMEPEFMSGDLIFIQDGDVEQLKEGDIICYMEDGAAVTHRIEAVTEENGAVRYTTRGDANNTDDQKQVEQSQIQGIYKGRKISGAGDAVMFMQSTTGMILFIVCPIVLLILWDIIYRRKIDKEEREERGRLEKELEELRKAQK
;
A
#
# COMPACT_ATOMS: atom_id res chain seq x y z
N MET A 1 -4.12 -28.80 34.63
CA MET A 1 -4.41 -28.58 33.20
C MET A 1 -5.31 -27.37 32.94
N GLU A 2 -6.33 -27.09 33.78
CA GLU A 2 -7.24 -25.92 33.59
C GLU A 2 -6.56 -24.55 33.59
N ARG A 3 -5.58 -24.30 34.48
CA ARG A 3 -4.86 -23.00 34.53
C ARG A 3 -4.07 -22.69 33.26
N GLN A 4 -3.56 -23.70 32.56
CA GLN A 4 -2.86 -23.52 31.28
C GLN A 4 -3.84 -23.30 30.11
N LYS A 5 -5.00 -23.98 30.09
CA LYS A 5 -6.09 -23.70 29.13
C LYS A 5 -6.61 -22.26 29.27
N LYS A 6 -6.83 -21.79 30.51
CA LYS A 6 -7.31 -20.42 30.80
C LYS A 6 -6.30 -19.33 30.38
N LYS A 7 -5.00 -19.57 30.59
CA LYS A 7 -3.93 -18.67 30.11
C LYS A 7 -3.81 -18.63 28.58
N ARG A 8 -3.97 -19.78 27.88
CA ARG A 8 -3.95 -19.82 26.40
C ARG A 8 -5.13 -19.08 25.78
N GLY A 9 -6.32 -19.17 26.38
CA GLY A 9 -7.49 -18.39 25.95
C GLY A 9 -7.30 -16.88 26.10
N LEU A 10 -6.76 -16.44 27.25
CA LEU A 10 -6.48 -15.02 27.52
C LEU A 10 -5.45 -14.42 26.55
N VAL A 11 -4.37 -15.16 26.25
CA VAL A 11 -3.32 -14.71 25.31
C VAL A 11 -3.88 -14.57 23.89
N GLY A 12 -4.71 -15.52 23.44
CA GLY A 12 -5.39 -15.43 22.14
C GLY A 12 -6.30 -14.21 22.02
N THR A 13 -7.08 -13.91 23.07
CA THR A 13 -7.93 -12.72 23.11
C THR A 13 -7.11 -11.42 23.08
N ILE A 14 -6.00 -11.35 23.83
CA ILE A 14 -5.12 -10.17 23.84
C ILE A 14 -4.50 -9.96 22.46
N ILE A 15 -3.99 -11.01 21.83
CA ILE A 15 -3.43 -10.95 20.47
C ILE A 15 -4.50 -10.50 19.47
N GLY A 16 -5.72 -11.04 19.55
CA GLY A 16 -6.83 -10.64 18.69
C GLY A 16 -7.22 -9.18 18.87
N ILE A 17 -7.28 -8.69 20.13
CA ILE A 17 -7.56 -7.27 20.42
C ILE A 17 -6.46 -6.37 19.82
N ILE A 18 -5.19 -6.72 20.01
CA ILE A 18 -4.06 -5.98 19.46
C ILE A 18 -4.14 -5.95 17.93
N LEU A 19 -4.42 -7.10 17.30
CA LEU A 19 -4.60 -7.20 15.85
C LEU A 19 -5.73 -6.28 15.36
N CYS A 20 -6.87 -6.27 16.04
CA CYS A 20 -8.00 -5.40 15.68
C CYS A 20 -7.66 -3.92 15.87
N ILE A 21 -6.98 -3.55 16.95
CA ILE A 21 -6.53 -2.16 17.20
C ILE A 21 -5.59 -1.68 16.09
N ILE A 22 -4.81 -2.57 15.48
CA ILE A 22 -3.91 -2.24 14.36
C ILE A 22 -4.67 -2.22 13.03
N LEU A 23 -5.47 -3.26 12.74
CA LEU A 23 -6.11 -3.43 11.43
C LEU A 23 -7.26 -2.45 11.19
N ILE A 24 -8.07 -2.12 12.20
CA ILE A 24 -9.24 -1.24 12.04
C ILE A 24 -8.82 0.16 11.54
N PRO A 25 -7.86 0.87 12.17
CA PRO A 25 -7.39 2.15 11.67
C PRO A 25 -6.82 2.07 10.26
N ILE A 26 -6.07 1.01 9.94
CA ILE A 26 -5.51 0.80 8.59
C ILE A 26 -6.63 0.68 7.57
N ILE A 27 -7.68 -0.10 7.86
CA ILE A 27 -8.83 -0.26 6.97
C ILE A 27 -9.57 1.07 6.80
N ILE A 28 -9.81 1.81 7.90
CA ILE A 28 -10.46 3.12 7.84
C ILE A 28 -9.67 4.10 6.97
N ILE A 29 -8.34 4.19 7.15
CA ILE A 29 -7.47 5.04 6.33
C ILE A 29 -7.57 4.65 4.85
N ASN A 30 -7.53 3.35 4.53
CA ASN A 30 -7.66 2.88 3.15
C ASN A 30 -9.03 3.25 2.56
N ILE A 31 -10.12 3.09 3.31
CA ILE A 31 -11.47 3.48 2.87
C ILE A 31 -11.53 4.99 2.59
N ILE A 32 -10.98 5.82 3.48
CA ILE A 32 -10.93 7.27 3.29
C ILE A 32 -10.17 7.62 2.00
N LEU A 33 -9.03 6.99 1.74
CA LEU A 33 -8.25 7.21 0.51
C LEU A 33 -9.03 6.82 -0.75
N ILE A 34 -9.71 5.68 -0.73
CA ILE A 34 -10.54 5.21 -1.87
C ILE A 34 -11.69 6.18 -2.13
N VAL A 35 -12.41 6.58 -1.07
CA VAL A 35 -13.53 7.52 -1.19
C VAL A 35 -13.06 8.87 -1.72
N ASN A 36 -11.94 9.38 -1.19
CA ASN A 36 -11.38 10.66 -1.65
C ASN A 36 -10.98 10.60 -3.14
N THR A 37 -10.37 9.50 -3.57
CA THR A 37 -10.00 9.27 -4.98
C THR A 37 -11.23 9.20 -5.88
N TYR A 38 -12.35 8.64 -5.40
CA TYR A 38 -13.59 8.54 -6.17
C TYR A 38 -14.32 9.90 -6.28
N ILE A 39 -14.27 10.72 -5.23
CA ILE A 39 -14.90 12.06 -5.22
C ILE A 39 -14.06 13.06 -6.02
N HIS A 40 -12.73 12.96 -5.94
CA HIS A 40 -11.78 13.89 -6.56
C HIS A 40 -10.78 13.15 -7.46
N PRO A 41 -11.21 12.63 -8.63
CA PRO A 41 -10.32 11.94 -9.57
C PRO A 41 -9.20 12.83 -10.11
N GLU A 42 -9.39 14.16 -10.09
CA GLU A 42 -8.41 15.16 -10.48
C GLU A 42 -7.26 15.31 -9.48
N ASN A 43 -7.42 14.83 -8.25
CA ASN A 43 -6.44 15.00 -7.19
C ASN A 43 -5.68 13.71 -6.90
N ILE A 44 -4.36 13.81 -6.78
CA ILE A 44 -3.54 12.65 -6.40
C ILE A 44 -3.79 12.35 -4.90
N PRO A 45 -4.17 11.12 -4.52
CA PRO A 45 -4.41 10.77 -3.14
C PRO A 45 -3.10 10.83 -2.33
N GLY A 46 -3.17 11.48 -1.17
CA GLY A 46 -2.02 11.69 -0.29
C GLY A 46 -2.29 11.25 1.15
N VAL A 47 -1.21 10.92 1.85
CA VAL A 47 -1.25 10.62 3.29
C VAL A 47 -0.27 11.56 3.97
N PHE A 48 -0.71 12.27 5.01
CA PHE A 48 0.12 13.23 5.75
C PHE A 48 0.75 14.34 4.88
N GLY A 49 0.06 14.83 3.86
CA GLY A 49 0.56 15.90 2.97
C GLY A 49 1.65 15.46 1.99
N MET A 50 1.95 14.16 1.91
CA MET A 50 2.82 13.58 0.90
C MET A 50 1.98 12.72 -0.05
N ARG A 51 2.20 12.90 -1.34
CA ARG A 51 1.55 12.12 -2.39
C ARG A 51 2.62 11.30 -3.12
N PRO A 52 2.59 9.96 -3.02
CA PRO A 52 3.49 9.12 -3.79
C PRO A 52 3.06 9.10 -5.26
N VAL A 53 4.00 9.31 -6.17
CA VAL A 53 3.78 9.23 -7.62
C VAL A 53 4.83 8.29 -8.21
N ILE A 54 4.38 7.38 -9.08
CA ILE A 54 5.28 6.46 -9.80
C ILE A 54 5.65 7.11 -11.12
N VAL A 55 6.94 7.15 -11.43
CA VAL A 55 7.45 7.67 -12.70
C VAL A 55 7.26 6.58 -13.76
N LEU A 56 6.36 6.83 -14.72
CA LEU A 56 5.99 5.86 -15.75
C LEU A 56 6.75 6.03 -17.07
N SER A 57 7.47 7.15 -17.24
CA SER A 57 8.17 7.48 -18.48
C SER A 57 9.58 7.98 -18.20
N GLY A 58 10.44 7.95 -19.22
CA GLY A 58 11.81 8.48 -19.16
C GLY A 58 11.93 9.97 -19.47
N SER A 59 10.84 10.76 -19.46
CA SER A 59 10.90 12.19 -19.82
C SER A 59 11.74 13.03 -18.86
N MET A 60 11.95 12.55 -17.64
CA MET A 60 12.73 13.21 -16.59
C MET A 60 14.12 12.59 -16.39
N GLU A 61 14.61 11.76 -17.32
CA GLU A 61 15.97 11.22 -17.22
C GLU A 61 17.03 12.32 -17.41
N PRO A 62 18.15 12.30 -16.67
CA PRO A 62 18.57 11.28 -15.69
C PRO A 62 18.09 11.54 -14.25
N GLU A 63 17.38 12.64 -13.97
CA GLU A 63 16.95 13.00 -12.61
C GLU A 63 15.99 11.95 -12.04
N PHE A 64 14.99 11.54 -12.82
CA PHE A 64 14.09 10.43 -12.51
C PHE A 64 14.14 9.36 -13.59
N MET A 65 14.33 8.12 -13.16
CA MET A 65 14.24 6.97 -14.04
C MET A 65 12.81 6.44 -14.05
N SER A 66 12.38 5.84 -15.17
CA SER A 66 11.15 5.06 -15.19
C SER A 66 11.21 3.97 -14.11
N GLY A 67 10.13 3.82 -13.33
CA GLY A 67 10.07 2.90 -12.19
C GLY A 67 10.50 3.49 -10.85
N ASP A 68 10.95 4.76 -10.81
CA ASP A 68 11.21 5.47 -9.56
C ASP A 68 9.89 5.84 -8.84
N LEU A 69 9.92 5.82 -7.50
CA LEU A 69 8.84 6.36 -6.67
C LEU A 69 9.27 7.73 -6.13
N ILE A 70 8.54 8.78 -6.49
CA ILE A 70 8.78 10.14 -6.02
C ILE A 70 7.67 10.58 -5.06
N PHE A 71 8.00 11.48 -4.14
CA PHE A 71 7.03 12.07 -3.22
C PHE A 71 6.89 13.55 -3.51
N ILE A 72 5.68 13.96 -3.91
CA ILE A 72 5.31 15.36 -4.08
C ILE A 72 4.58 15.84 -2.83
N GLN A 73 4.70 17.13 -2.55
CA GLN A 73 4.08 17.79 -1.41
C GLN A 73 3.27 18.98 -1.88
N ASP A 74 2.22 19.34 -1.13
CA ASP A 74 1.60 20.64 -1.27
C ASP A 74 2.67 21.72 -1.08
N GLY A 75 2.70 22.68 -2.01
CA GLY A 75 3.64 23.77 -1.97
C GLY A 75 2.98 25.06 -2.36
N ASP A 76 3.60 26.16 -1.96
CA ASP A 76 3.12 27.49 -2.31
C ASP A 76 3.35 27.73 -3.81
N VAL A 77 2.29 27.61 -4.59
CA VAL A 77 2.31 27.84 -6.04
C VAL A 77 2.75 29.26 -6.40
N GLU A 78 2.56 30.24 -5.51
CA GLU A 78 3.01 31.61 -5.71
C GLU A 78 4.54 31.75 -5.60
N GLN A 79 5.21 30.77 -4.98
CA GLN A 79 6.67 30.76 -4.81
C GLN A 79 7.41 29.88 -5.81
N LEU A 80 6.69 29.29 -6.77
CA LEU A 80 7.29 28.46 -7.82
C LEU A 80 8.21 29.28 -8.72
N LYS A 81 9.38 28.70 -9.02
CA LYS A 81 10.42 29.34 -9.83
C LYS A 81 10.91 28.41 -10.92
N GLU A 82 11.60 28.99 -11.89
CA GLU A 82 12.38 28.25 -12.87
C GLU A 82 13.32 27.26 -12.17
N GLY A 83 13.35 26.02 -12.66
CA GLY A 83 14.11 24.92 -12.11
C GLY A 83 13.34 24.02 -11.14
N ASP A 84 12.21 24.46 -10.59
CA ASP A 84 11.38 23.62 -9.72
C ASP A 84 10.74 22.47 -10.53
N ILE A 85 10.62 21.32 -9.90
CA ILE A 85 9.97 20.15 -10.48
C ILE A 85 8.56 20.04 -9.90
N ILE A 86 7.56 20.10 -10.77
CA ILE A 86 6.15 20.06 -10.40
C ILE A 86 5.48 18.82 -10.99
N CYS A 87 4.51 18.29 -10.26
CA CYS A 87 3.58 17.31 -10.79
C CYS A 87 2.23 18.00 -10.98
N TYR A 88 1.66 17.88 -12.18
CA TYR A 88 0.38 18.46 -12.54
C TYR A 88 -0.49 17.44 -13.27
N MET A 89 -1.79 17.71 -13.35
CA MET A 89 -2.74 16.86 -14.05
C MET A 89 -2.99 17.40 -15.46
N GLU A 90 -2.77 16.57 -16.46
CA GLU A 90 -3.07 16.86 -17.86
C GLU A 90 -3.88 15.71 -18.46
N ASP A 91 -5.04 16.03 -19.03
CA ASP A 91 -5.94 15.07 -19.69
C ASP A 91 -6.25 13.80 -18.84
N GLY A 92 -6.28 13.97 -17.50
CA GLY A 92 -6.54 12.91 -16.53
C GLY A 92 -5.31 12.06 -16.15
N ALA A 93 -4.12 12.42 -16.63
CA ALA A 93 -2.85 11.79 -16.29
C ALA A 93 -1.95 12.73 -15.49
N ALA A 94 -1.26 12.19 -14.48
CA ALA A 94 -0.28 12.94 -13.72
C ALA A 94 1.04 13.02 -14.52
N VAL A 95 1.48 14.24 -14.82
CA VAL A 95 2.73 14.54 -15.53
C VAL A 95 3.67 15.26 -14.56
N THR A 96 4.94 14.85 -14.54
CA THR A 96 5.97 15.49 -13.69
C THR A 96 7.07 16.04 -14.57
N HIS A 97 7.22 17.36 -14.63
CA HIS A 97 8.22 18.06 -15.44
C HIS A 97 8.84 19.23 -14.67
N ARG A 98 9.94 19.79 -15.19
CA ARG A 98 10.63 20.95 -14.64
C ARG A 98 10.07 22.24 -15.22
N ILE A 99 9.95 23.27 -14.40
CA ILE A 99 9.57 24.62 -14.85
C ILE A 99 10.76 25.24 -15.56
N GLU A 100 10.59 25.60 -16.83
CA GLU A 100 11.58 26.32 -17.63
C GLU A 100 11.34 27.83 -17.61
N ALA A 101 10.08 28.26 -17.57
CA ALA A 101 9.72 29.67 -17.50
C ALA A 101 8.42 29.88 -16.72
N VAL A 102 8.35 31.00 -16.01
CA VAL A 102 7.15 31.49 -15.32
C VAL A 102 6.68 32.76 -16.01
N THR A 103 5.46 32.75 -16.54
CA THR A 103 4.86 33.89 -17.24
C THR A 103 3.61 34.33 -16.53
N GLU A 104 3.43 35.64 -16.37
CA GLU A 104 2.21 36.22 -15.81
C GLU A 104 1.48 37.01 -16.90
N GLU A 105 0.26 36.60 -17.24
CA GLU A 105 -0.59 37.28 -18.21
C GLU A 105 -1.96 37.58 -17.59
N ASN A 106 -2.38 38.85 -17.63
CA ASN A 106 -3.67 39.31 -17.10
C ASN A 106 -3.94 38.94 -15.62
N GLY A 107 -2.88 38.87 -14.81
CA GLY A 107 -2.96 38.47 -13.39
C GLY A 107 -3.09 36.96 -13.17
N ALA A 108 -2.93 36.14 -14.22
CA ALA A 108 -2.86 34.69 -14.12
C ALA A 108 -1.42 34.22 -14.39
N VAL A 109 -0.89 33.43 -13.47
CA VAL A 109 0.44 32.81 -13.62
C VAL A 109 0.31 31.51 -14.39
N ARG A 110 1.19 31.35 -15.37
CA ARG A 110 1.32 30.20 -16.27
C ARG A 110 2.74 29.68 -16.20
N TYR A 111 2.89 28.36 -16.19
CA TYR A 111 4.18 27.70 -16.14
C TYR A 111 4.45 27.00 -17.47
N THR A 112 5.60 27.28 -18.06
CA THR A 112 6.13 26.50 -19.18
C THR A 112 6.98 25.40 -18.60
N THR A 113 6.61 24.15 -18.86
CA THR A 113 7.29 22.97 -18.34
C THR A 113 8.04 22.24 -19.45
N ARG A 114 9.08 21.50 -19.07
CA ARG A 114 9.80 20.58 -19.94
C ARG A 114 10.32 19.40 -19.14
N GLY A 115 10.23 18.21 -19.71
CA GLY A 115 10.91 17.03 -19.18
C GLY A 115 12.44 17.15 -19.38
N ASP A 116 13.23 16.77 -18.39
CA ASP A 116 14.70 16.88 -18.44
C ASP A 116 15.34 16.18 -19.66
N ALA A 117 14.71 15.12 -20.17
CA ALA A 117 15.15 14.37 -21.36
C ALA A 117 14.53 14.88 -22.67
N ASN A 118 13.57 15.82 -22.62
CA ASN A 118 12.88 16.34 -23.79
C ASN A 118 13.67 17.47 -24.46
N ASN A 119 13.66 17.52 -25.79
CA ASN A 119 14.36 18.56 -26.57
C ASN A 119 13.53 19.83 -26.80
N THR A 120 12.27 19.84 -26.40
CA THR A 120 11.32 20.94 -26.63
C THR A 120 10.45 21.11 -25.40
N ASP A 121 10.08 22.37 -25.14
CA ASP A 121 9.13 22.71 -24.08
C ASP A 121 7.75 22.12 -24.38
N ASP A 122 6.97 21.89 -23.33
CA ASP A 122 5.60 21.41 -23.45
C ASP A 122 4.74 22.49 -24.12
N GLN A 123 3.92 22.09 -25.10
CA GLN A 123 3.12 23.04 -25.89
C GLN A 123 2.03 23.71 -25.07
N LYS A 124 1.48 23.01 -24.07
CA LYS A 124 0.45 23.55 -23.19
C LYS A 124 1.12 24.09 -21.95
N GLN A 125 0.85 25.36 -21.65
CA GLN A 125 1.24 25.94 -20.37
C GLN A 125 0.37 25.37 -19.25
N VAL A 126 0.98 25.15 -18.10
CA VAL A 126 0.33 24.63 -16.90
C VAL A 126 -0.24 25.78 -16.09
N GLU A 127 -1.50 25.68 -15.69
CA GLU A 127 -2.14 26.60 -14.74
C GLU A 127 -1.87 26.19 -13.30
N GLN A 128 -1.86 27.15 -12.36
CA GLN A 128 -1.72 26.87 -10.93
C GLN A 128 -2.73 25.83 -10.41
N SER A 129 -3.95 25.86 -10.94
CA SER A 129 -5.04 24.94 -10.57
C SER A 129 -4.77 23.47 -10.94
N GLN A 130 -3.89 23.23 -11.91
CA GLN A 130 -3.54 21.89 -12.37
C GLN A 130 -2.44 21.25 -11.52
N ILE A 131 -1.70 22.05 -10.75
CA ILE A 131 -0.55 21.59 -9.98
C ILE A 131 -1.03 20.78 -8.78
N GLN A 132 -0.56 19.53 -8.73
CA GLN A 132 -0.87 18.54 -7.70
C GLN A 132 0.16 18.53 -6.58
N GLY A 133 1.35 19.07 -6.83
CA GLY A 133 2.39 19.22 -5.82
C GLY A 133 3.77 19.46 -6.42
N ILE A 134 4.71 19.76 -5.52
CA ILE A 134 6.10 20.07 -5.84
C ILE A 134 6.99 18.95 -5.32
N TYR A 135 7.98 18.55 -6.11
CA TYR A 135 9.01 17.62 -5.66
C TYR A 135 10.01 18.34 -4.74
N LYS A 136 10.20 17.81 -3.52
CA LYS A 136 11.11 18.36 -2.49
C LYS A 136 12.32 17.47 -2.21
N GLY A 137 12.74 16.64 -3.18
CA GLY A 137 13.98 15.85 -3.07
C GLY A 137 13.83 14.44 -2.47
N ARG A 138 12.61 13.94 -2.26
CA ARG A 138 12.39 12.57 -1.74
C ARG A 138 12.03 11.61 -2.86
N LYS A 139 13.00 10.78 -3.22
CA LYS A 139 12.87 9.72 -4.23
C LYS A 139 13.35 8.38 -3.68
N ILE A 140 12.72 7.30 -4.09
CA ILE A 140 13.17 5.93 -3.85
C ILE A 140 13.26 5.21 -5.20
N SER A 141 14.48 4.99 -5.67
CA SER A 141 14.69 4.39 -6.99
C SER A 141 14.26 2.93 -7.04
N GLY A 142 13.59 2.55 -8.14
CA GLY A 142 13.06 1.19 -8.37
C GLY A 142 11.90 0.76 -7.45
N ALA A 143 11.51 1.58 -6.46
CA ALA A 143 10.37 1.26 -5.60
C ALA A 143 9.03 1.34 -6.35
N GLY A 144 8.94 2.15 -7.41
CA GLY A 144 7.77 2.21 -8.27
C GLY A 144 7.53 0.87 -8.97
N ASP A 145 8.59 0.25 -9.51
CA ASP A 145 8.51 -1.08 -10.12
C ASP A 145 8.06 -2.16 -9.13
N ALA A 146 8.58 -2.10 -7.89
CA ALA A 146 8.17 -3.03 -6.84
C ALA A 146 6.67 -2.86 -6.51
N VAL A 147 6.18 -1.62 -6.40
CA VAL A 147 4.76 -1.33 -6.16
C VAL A 147 3.89 -1.81 -7.33
N MET A 148 4.29 -1.52 -8.57
CA MET A 148 3.59 -2.00 -9.77
C MET A 148 3.55 -3.52 -9.84
N PHE A 149 4.65 -4.20 -9.48
CA PHE A 149 4.69 -5.65 -9.40
C PHE A 149 3.72 -6.19 -8.34
N MET A 150 3.68 -5.59 -7.15
CA MET A 150 2.74 -5.98 -6.08
C MET A 150 1.27 -5.78 -6.49
N GLN A 151 0.97 -4.77 -7.29
CA GLN A 151 -0.36 -4.50 -7.84
C GLN A 151 -0.73 -5.39 -9.04
N SER A 152 0.26 -6.03 -9.68
CA SER A 152 0.01 -6.95 -10.79
C SER A 152 -0.76 -8.19 -10.32
N THR A 153 -1.48 -8.84 -11.25
CA THR A 153 -2.17 -10.11 -10.97
C THR A 153 -1.23 -11.17 -10.41
N THR A 154 -0.01 -11.25 -10.95
CA THR A 154 1.04 -12.17 -10.47
C THR A 154 1.49 -11.84 -9.05
N GLY A 155 1.72 -10.56 -8.76
CA GLY A 155 2.09 -10.10 -7.42
C GLY A 155 1.01 -10.39 -6.39
N MET A 156 -0.26 -10.11 -6.72
CA MET A 156 -1.40 -10.44 -5.84
C MET A 156 -1.50 -11.95 -5.57
N ILE A 157 -1.30 -12.80 -6.59
CA ILE A 157 -1.29 -14.25 -6.38
C ILE A 157 -0.15 -14.65 -5.44
N LEU A 158 1.04 -14.10 -5.65
CA LEU A 158 2.23 -14.46 -4.88
C LEU A 158 2.16 -13.99 -3.42
N PHE A 159 1.72 -12.75 -3.17
CA PHE A 159 1.77 -12.13 -1.84
C PHE A 159 0.47 -12.20 -1.04
N ILE A 160 -0.67 -12.47 -1.69
CA ILE A 160 -1.97 -12.55 -1.02
C ILE A 160 -2.51 -13.98 -1.10
N VAL A 161 -2.71 -14.50 -2.33
CA VAL A 161 -3.40 -15.78 -2.52
C VAL A 161 -2.57 -16.95 -2.00
N CYS A 162 -1.29 -17.03 -2.36
CA CYS A 162 -0.42 -18.13 -1.97
C CYS A 162 -0.28 -18.26 -0.44
N PRO A 163 0.02 -17.20 0.33
CA PRO A 163 0.06 -17.27 1.79
C PRO A 163 -1.27 -17.69 2.41
N ILE A 164 -2.41 -17.19 1.91
CA ILE A 164 -3.74 -17.59 2.42
C ILE A 164 -3.99 -19.08 2.17
N VAL A 165 -3.69 -19.59 0.98
CA VAL A 165 -3.82 -21.02 0.66
C VAL A 165 -2.92 -21.86 1.56
N LEU A 166 -1.65 -21.44 1.76
CA LEU A 166 -0.73 -22.12 2.66
C LEU A 166 -1.24 -22.14 4.11
N LEU A 167 -1.81 -21.04 4.60
CA LEU A 167 -2.41 -20.97 5.93
C LEU A 167 -3.62 -21.90 6.05
N ILE A 168 -4.48 -21.96 5.04
CA ILE A 168 -5.64 -22.88 5.03
C ILE A 168 -5.17 -24.33 5.02
N LEU A 169 -4.18 -24.68 4.18
CA LEU A 169 -3.62 -26.03 4.14
C LEU A 169 -2.98 -26.41 5.47
N TRP A 170 -2.24 -25.48 6.08
CA TRP A 170 -1.65 -25.66 7.40
C TRP A 170 -2.72 -25.91 8.47
N ASP A 171 -3.79 -25.10 8.51
CA ASP A 171 -4.90 -25.25 9.45
C ASP A 171 -5.60 -26.61 9.28
N ILE A 172 -5.85 -27.05 8.04
CA ILE A 172 -6.44 -28.37 7.75
C ILE A 172 -5.54 -29.50 8.26
N ILE A 173 -4.23 -29.46 7.97
CA ILE A 173 -3.28 -30.49 8.40
C ILE A 173 -3.18 -30.52 9.93
N TYR A 174 -3.09 -29.34 10.55
CA TYR A 174 -2.97 -29.19 11.98
C TYR A 174 -4.21 -29.73 12.72
N ARG A 175 -5.42 -29.38 12.26
CA ARG A 175 -6.68 -29.93 12.81
C ARG A 175 -6.76 -31.44 12.69
N ARG A 176 -6.41 -32.00 11.53
CA ARG A 176 -6.40 -33.47 11.33
C ARG A 176 -5.47 -34.19 12.29
N LYS A 177 -4.32 -33.59 12.63
CA LYS A 177 -3.37 -34.17 13.57
C LYS A 177 -3.95 -34.19 14.99
N ILE A 178 -4.54 -33.10 15.45
CA ILE A 178 -5.18 -33.01 16.77
C ILE A 178 -6.35 -34.00 16.87
N ASP A 179 -7.24 -34.04 15.87
CA ASP A 179 -8.39 -34.94 15.87
C ASP A 179 -7.99 -36.43 15.90
N LYS A 180 -6.80 -36.76 15.38
CA LYS A 180 -6.24 -38.11 15.43
C LYS A 180 -5.72 -38.42 16.82
N GLU A 181 -4.96 -37.51 17.43
CA GLU A 181 -4.44 -37.64 18.79
C GLU A 181 -5.59 -37.80 19.81
N GLU A 182 -6.66 -37.01 19.71
CA GLU A 182 -7.84 -37.12 20.59
C GLU A 182 -8.58 -38.46 20.43
N ARG A 183 -8.70 -38.98 19.20
CA ARG A 183 -9.31 -40.29 18.94
C ARG A 183 -8.48 -41.44 19.52
N GLU A 184 -7.16 -41.37 19.39
CA GLU A 184 -6.25 -42.37 19.95
C GLU A 184 -6.27 -42.36 21.48
N GLU A 185 -6.27 -41.17 22.10
CA GLU A 185 -6.37 -41.01 23.56
C GLU A 185 -7.71 -41.55 24.08
N ARG A 186 -8.82 -41.20 23.43
CA ARG A 186 -10.15 -41.69 23.80
C ARG A 186 -10.26 -43.21 23.72
N GLY A 187 -9.74 -43.82 22.65
CA GLY A 187 -9.71 -45.27 22.49
C GLY A 187 -8.84 -45.98 23.54
N ARG A 188 -7.75 -45.34 24.00
CA ARG A 188 -6.91 -45.87 25.09
C ARG A 188 -7.63 -45.83 26.44
N LEU A 189 -8.26 -44.70 26.77
CA LEU A 189 -9.02 -44.53 28.01
C LEU A 189 -10.23 -45.48 28.08
N GLU A 190 -10.93 -45.71 26.97
CA GLU A 190 -12.05 -46.65 26.90
C GLU A 190 -11.59 -48.09 27.18
N LYS A 191 -10.42 -48.51 26.65
CA LYS A 191 -9.83 -49.84 26.95
C LYS A 191 -9.44 -50.00 28.42
N GLU A 192 -8.79 -48.99 29.00
CA GLU A 192 -8.39 -49.00 30.41
C GLU A 192 -9.61 -49.08 31.33
N LEU A 193 -10.69 -48.36 31.00
CA LEU A 193 -11.95 -48.43 31.74
C LEU A 193 -12.61 -49.82 31.66
N GLU A 194 -12.55 -50.47 30.50
CA GLU A 194 -13.06 -51.84 30.34
C GLU A 194 -12.26 -52.86 31.17
N GLU A 195 -10.93 -52.75 31.22
CA GLU A 195 -10.10 -53.63 32.04
C GLU A 195 -10.37 -53.45 33.54
N LEU A 196 -10.49 -52.21 34.02
CA LEU A 196 -10.85 -51.92 35.41
C LEU A 196 -12.24 -52.47 35.78
N ARG A 197 -13.22 -52.34 34.87
CA ARG A 197 -14.57 -52.90 35.07
C ARG A 197 -14.57 -54.42 35.12
N LYS A 198 -13.70 -55.08 34.34
CA LYS A 198 -13.53 -56.54 34.38
C LYS A 198 -12.84 -56.99 35.67
N ALA A 199 -11.89 -56.23 36.19
CA ALA A 199 -11.18 -56.57 37.43
C ALA A 199 -12.01 -56.39 38.72
N GLN A 200 -13.08 -55.58 38.67
CA GLN A 200 -14.00 -55.35 39.79
C GLN A 200 -15.21 -56.30 39.84
N LYS A 201 -15.40 -57.13 38.80
CA LYS A 201 -16.45 -58.15 38.71
C LYS A 201 -15.89 -59.52 39.08
#